data_AF-A0A453HB49-F1
#
_entry.id   AF-A0A453HB49-F1
#
_cell.length_a   1.000
_cell.length_b   1.000
_cell.length_c   1.000
_cell.angle_alpha   90.00
_cell.angle_beta   90.00
_cell.angle_gamma   90.00
#
_symmetry.space_group_name_H-M   'P 1'
#
loop_
_entity.id
_entity.type
_entity.pdbx_description
1 polymer ?
#
loop_
_entity_poly.entity_id
_entity_poly.type
_entity_poly.pdbx_seq_one_letter_code
_entity_poly.pdbx_strand_id
1 'polypeptide(L)'
;PSRARHAMTDEELLWRASFAPRVRPYPFPRVPKVAFMFLTRGPLPLAPLWERFFRGHEGRYSVYVHALPSYRANFTKDSVFYHRQIPSKVS
;
A
#
# COMPACT_ATOMS: atom_id res chain seq x y z
N PRO A 1 -9.49 -2.13 17.39
CA PRO A 1 -8.30 -2.14 16.51
C PRO A 1 -7.71 -3.55 16.42
N SER A 2 -8.20 -4.35 15.47
CA SER A 2 -7.80 -5.76 15.33
C SER A 2 -6.39 -5.85 14.76
N ARG A 3 -5.49 -6.52 15.48
CA ARG A 3 -4.18 -7.02 15.03
C ARG A 3 -4.16 -7.21 13.51
N ALA A 4 -3.46 -6.32 12.80
CA ALA A 4 -3.11 -6.59 11.42
C ALA A 4 -2.26 -7.87 11.44
N ARG A 5 -2.82 -8.95 10.90
CA ARG A 5 -2.22 -10.28 10.88
C ARG A 5 -1.08 -10.27 9.87
N HIS A 6 0.08 -9.74 10.26
CA HIS A 6 1.27 -9.67 9.42
C HIS A 6 2.07 -10.98 9.38
N ALA A 7 1.65 -12.00 10.14
CA ALA A 7 2.23 -13.34 10.13
C ALA A 7 1.30 -14.32 9.39
N MET A 8 1.14 -14.12 8.09
CA MET A 8 0.53 -15.12 7.19
C MET A 8 1.58 -15.56 6.17
N THR A 9 1.62 -16.84 5.83
CA THR A 9 2.44 -17.31 4.70
C THR A 9 1.87 -16.80 3.38
N ASP A 10 2.66 -16.89 2.30
CA ASP A 10 2.22 -16.44 0.98
C ASP A 10 1.00 -17.26 0.51
N GLU A 11 0.93 -18.55 0.86
CA GLU A 11 -0.21 -19.44 0.59
C GLU A 11 -1.46 -19.02 1.37
N GLU A 12 -1.32 -18.68 2.65
CA GLU A 12 -2.43 -18.20 3.48
C GLU A 12 -2.95 -16.84 2.99
N LEU A 13 -2.06 -15.96 2.55
CA LEU A 13 -2.42 -14.69 1.91
C LEU A 13 -3.17 -14.91 0.61
N LEU A 14 -2.69 -15.81 -0.25
CA LEU A 14 -3.31 -16.14 -1.53
C LEU A 14 -4.70 -16.76 -1.33
N TRP A 15 -4.81 -17.73 -0.42
CA TRP A 15 -6.08 -18.33 -0.02
C TRP A 15 -7.03 -17.24 0.46
N ARG A 16 -6.62 -16.38 1.39
CA ARG A 16 -7.49 -15.33 1.92
C ARG A 16 -7.92 -14.30 0.86
N ALA A 17 -7.04 -13.97 -0.08
CA ALA A 17 -7.35 -13.08 -1.19
C ALA A 17 -8.36 -13.71 -2.17
N SER A 18 -8.35 -15.03 -2.36
CA SER A 18 -9.32 -15.74 -3.19
C SER A 18 -10.73 -15.74 -2.59
N PHE A 19 -10.86 -15.67 -1.26
CA PHE A 19 -12.13 -15.48 -0.54
C PHE A 19 -12.54 -14.02 -0.37
N ALA A 20 -11.88 -13.06 -1.04
CA ALA A 20 -12.30 -11.66 -0.99
C ALA A 20 -13.81 -11.57 -1.28
N PRO A 21 -14.60 -10.93 -0.38
CA PRO A 21 -16.01 -11.19 -0.30
C PRO A 21 -16.74 -10.78 -1.58
N ARG A 22 -17.43 -11.74 -2.21
CA ARG A 22 -18.59 -11.46 -3.07
C ARG A 22 -19.73 -11.00 -2.16
N VAL A 23 -19.65 -9.74 -1.72
CA VAL A 23 -20.65 -8.97 -0.94
C VAL A 23 -21.14 -9.65 0.34
N ARG A 24 -20.49 -9.34 1.48
CA ARG A 24 -21.11 -9.37 2.81
C ARG A 24 -21.21 -7.93 3.33
N PRO A 25 -22.34 -7.49 3.92
CA PRO A 25 -22.38 -6.19 4.59
C PRO A 25 -21.34 -6.20 5.72
N TYR A 26 -20.43 -5.24 5.68
CA TYR A 26 -19.39 -5.14 6.70
C TYR A 26 -20.03 -4.63 8.00
N PRO A 27 -19.64 -5.13 9.19
CA PRO A 27 -20.24 -4.74 10.47
C PRO A 27 -20.00 -3.27 10.88
N PHE A 28 -19.37 -2.47 10.03
CA PHE A 28 -19.13 -1.05 10.25
C PHE A 28 -19.01 -0.30 8.92
N PRO A 29 -19.27 1.03 8.91
CA PRO A 29 -19.13 1.85 7.72
C PRO A 29 -17.71 1.75 7.15
N ARG A 30 -17.60 1.28 5.90
CA ARG A 30 -16.34 1.29 5.16
C ARG A 30 -16.38 2.43 4.17
N VAL A 31 -15.40 3.32 4.25
CA VAL A 31 -15.08 4.21 3.14
C VAL A 31 -14.43 3.35 2.05
N PRO A 32 -14.95 3.34 0.81
CA PRO A 32 -14.28 2.68 -0.31
C PRO A 32 -12.86 3.27 -0.47
N LYS A 33 -11.84 2.40 -0.53
CA LYS A 33 -10.44 2.82 -0.67
C LYS A 33 -9.81 2.14 -1.88
N VAL A 34 -9.01 2.89 -2.62
CA VAL A 34 -8.20 2.36 -3.72
C VAL A 34 -6.76 2.13 -3.24
N ALA A 35 -6.20 0.97 -3.51
CA ALA A 35 -4.80 0.67 -3.22
C ALA A 35 -3.93 0.92 -4.46
N PHE A 36 -2.89 1.73 -4.30
CA PHE A 36 -1.89 2.02 -5.33
C PHE A 36 -0.59 1.31 -4.98
N MET A 37 -0.10 0.47 -5.89
CA MET A 37 1.18 -0.20 -5.79
C MET A 37 2.14 0.36 -6.84
N PHE A 38 3.22 0.99 -6.40
CA PHE A 38 4.26 1.53 -7.26
C PHE A 38 5.44 0.56 -7.30
N LEU A 39 5.64 -0.07 -8.45
CA LEU A 39 6.81 -0.92 -8.69
C LEU A 39 7.89 -0.08 -9.35
N THR A 40 9.02 0.10 -8.67
CA THR A 40 10.14 0.91 -9.16
C THR A 40 11.47 0.22 -8.88
N ARG A 41 12.52 0.56 -9.61
CA ARG A 41 13.89 0.11 -9.26
C ARG A 41 14.60 1.11 -8.33
N GLY A 42 14.11 2.34 -8.23
CA GLY A 42 14.76 3.42 -7.48
C GLY A 42 13.80 4.58 -7.21
N PRO A 43 14.24 5.86 -7.36
CA PRO A 43 13.36 7.02 -7.19
C PRO A 43 12.09 6.93 -8.01
N LEU A 44 10.98 7.46 -7.49
CA LEU A 44 9.73 7.63 -8.24
C LEU A 44 9.80 8.94 -9.03
N PRO A 45 10.03 8.93 -10.36
CA PRO A 45 10.24 10.16 -11.11
C PRO A 45 9.00 11.06 -11.14
N LEU A 46 7.81 10.45 -11.06
CA LEU A 46 6.53 11.15 -11.06
C LEU A 46 5.98 11.41 -9.65
N ALA A 47 6.79 11.28 -8.59
CA ALA A 47 6.34 11.53 -7.23
C ALA A 47 5.61 12.89 -7.07
N PRO A 48 6.10 14.02 -7.62
CA PRO A 48 5.39 15.30 -7.51
C PRO A 48 4.01 15.31 -8.18
N LEU A 49 3.84 14.59 -9.29
CA LEU A 49 2.54 14.45 -9.96
C LEU A 49 1.57 13.67 -9.09
N TRP A 50 2.03 12.54 -8.55
CA TRP A 50 1.22 11.70 -7.67
C TRP A 50 0.85 12.40 -6.37
N GLU A 51 1.75 13.20 -5.79
CA GLU A 51 1.44 14.03 -4.62
C GLU A 51 0.29 15.01 -4.91
N ARG A 52 0.27 15.63 -6.10
CA ARG A 52 -0.85 16.48 -6.52
C ARG A 52 -2.14 15.69 -6.73
N PHE A 53 -2.06 14.49 -7.29
CA PHE A 53 -3.21 13.61 -7.49
C PHE A 53 -3.85 13.19 -6.16
N PHE A 54 -3.04 12.87 -5.15
CA PHE A 54 -3.51 12.37 -3.86
C PHE A 54 -3.96 13.46 -2.88
N ARG A 55 -3.56 14.71 -3.09
CA ARG A 55 -3.94 15.84 -2.25
C ARG A 55 -5.46 15.99 -2.15
N GLY A 56 -6.00 16.12 -0.94
CA GLY A 56 -7.43 16.30 -0.70
C GLY A 56 -8.26 15.01 -0.76
N HIS A 57 -7.60 13.86 -0.96
CA HIS A 57 -8.24 12.54 -1.03
C HIS A 57 -7.86 11.65 0.16
N GLU A 58 -7.40 12.24 1.26
CA GLU A 58 -6.92 11.54 2.43
C GLU A 58 -7.98 10.57 2.96
N GLY A 59 -7.55 9.36 3.33
CA GLY A 59 -8.44 8.30 3.81
C GLY A 59 -9.20 7.53 2.72
N ARG A 60 -9.14 7.93 1.44
CA ARG A 60 -9.74 7.22 0.29
C ARG A 60 -8.74 6.36 -0.50
N TYR A 61 -7.48 6.32 -0.07
CA TYR A 61 -6.45 5.53 -0.72
C TYR A 61 -5.45 4.93 0.28
N SER A 62 -4.71 3.94 -0.21
CA SER A 62 -3.50 3.41 0.41
C SER A 62 -2.39 3.39 -0.63
N VAL A 63 -1.18 3.84 -0.28
CA VAL A 63 -0.01 3.84 -1.16
C VAL A 63 1.01 2.80 -0.66
N TYR A 64 1.54 2.03 -1.59
CA TYR A 64 2.60 1.05 -1.37
C TYR A 64 3.69 1.26 -2.42
N VAL A 65 4.95 1.26 -1.99
CA VAL A 65 6.11 1.44 -2.87
C VAL A 65 7.00 0.22 -2.75
N HIS A 66 7.14 -0.53 -3.85
CA HIS A 66 8.05 -1.65 -3.93
C HIS A 66 9.28 -1.23 -4.75
N ALA A 67 10.44 -1.23 -4.10
CA ALA A 67 11.70 -0.84 -4.71
C ALA A 67 12.78 -1.90 -4.51
N LEU A 68 13.94 -1.74 -5.17
CA LEU A 68 15.11 -2.58 -4.90
C LEU A 68 15.48 -2.52 -3.40
N PRO A 69 15.94 -3.63 -2.78
CA PRO A 69 16.34 -3.65 -1.38
C PRO A 69 17.41 -2.61 -1.01
N SER A 70 18.28 -2.26 -1.97
CA SER A 70 19.32 -1.26 -1.80
C SER A 70 18.81 0.18 -1.85
N TYR A 71 17.59 0.41 -2.35
CA TYR A 71 17.03 1.74 -2.50
C TYR A 71 16.28 2.19 -1.23
N ARG A 72 16.87 3.18 -0.54
CA ARG A 72 16.25 3.87 0.58
C ARG A 72 15.57 5.13 0.10
N ALA A 73 14.25 5.17 0.13
CA ALA A 73 13.53 6.39 -0.23
C ALA A 73 13.68 7.45 0.86
N ASN A 74 13.92 8.69 0.45
CA ASN A 74 13.97 9.84 1.35
C ASN A 74 12.76 10.75 1.12
N PHE A 75 11.59 10.26 1.49
CA PHE A 75 10.35 11.06 1.46
C PHE A 75 10.20 11.86 2.75
N THR A 76 9.75 13.10 2.65
CA THR A 76 9.41 13.93 3.82
C THR A 76 8.17 13.38 4.52
N LYS A 77 7.95 13.75 5.79
CA LYS A 77 6.80 13.30 6.59
C LYS A 77 5.45 13.66 5.96
N ASP A 78 5.40 14.75 5.20
CA ASP A 78 4.19 15.27 4.56
C ASP A 78 3.91 14.57 3.21
N SER A 79 4.86 13.79 2.69
CA SER A 79 4.69 13.07 1.44
C SER A 79 3.75 11.87 1.62
N VAL A 80 2.91 11.63 0.63
CA VAL A 80 2.03 10.46 0.55
C VAL A 80 2.80 9.13 0.50
N PHE A 81 4.08 9.19 0.16
CA PHE A 81 4.99 8.06 0.08
C PHE A 81 5.77 7.80 1.39
N TYR A 82 5.59 8.64 2.42
CA TYR A 82 6.27 8.51 3.70
C TYR A 82 5.95 7.16 4.38
N HIS A 83 6.98 6.39 4.72
CA HIS A 83 6.88 5.05 5.29
C HIS A 83 5.97 4.09 4.51
N ARG A 84 5.93 4.23 3.18
CA ARG A 84 5.16 3.33 2.29
C ARG A 84 6.01 2.29 1.58
N GLN A 85 7.32 2.23 1.84
CA GLN A 85 8.19 1.22 1.24
C GLN A 85 7.89 -0.17 1.79
N ILE A 86 7.68 -1.13 0.89
CA ILE A 86 7.63 -2.56 1.17
C ILE A 86 8.92 -3.17 0.61
N PRO A 87 9.78 -3.77 1.45
CA PRO A 87 11.01 -4.40 0.98
C PRO A 87 10.70 -5.56 0.05
N SER A 88 11.51 -5.75 -1.00
CA SER A 88 11.43 -6.97 -1.79
C SER A 88 11.96 -8.16 -1.00
N LYS A 89 11.35 -9.34 -1.21
CA LYS A 89 11.98 -10.57 -0.76
C LYS A 89 13.29 -10.73 -1.55
N VAL A 90 14.37 -11.00 -0.83
CA VAL A 90 15.62 -11.43 -1.46
C VAL A 90 15.38 -12.87 -1.87
N SER A 91 15.50 -13.16 -3.17
CA SER A 91 15.33 -14.51 -3.70
C SER A 91 16.56 -15.36 -3.43
#